data_AF-A0A8S3U6W8-F1
#
_entry.id   AF-A0A8S3U6W8-F1
#
_cell.length_a   1.000
_cell.length_b   1.000
_cell.length_c   1.000
_cell.angle_alpha   90.00
_cell.angle_beta   90.00
_cell.angle_gamma   90.00
#
_symmetry.space_group_name_H-M   'P 1'
#
loop_
_entity.id
_entity.type
_entity.pdbx_description
1 polymer ?
#
loop_
_entity_poly.entity_id
_entity_poly.type
_entity_poly.pdbx_seq_one_letter_code
_entity_poly.pdbx_strand_id
1 'polypeptide(L)'
;MAFCNHNKQCLSFFYNQELRKCVLHRKLFYSSFAAPETFQQGWKYYSTQDGTETCSYGYTHYRYLEFCFRLRYGYTNLVGAKASCMSVGGHLSAINSTEKQDFMEHIMGGRPYGPVLIDGEKQQHNEWRQKDGSLLTYFNWYPDEPNGDGNCIQLCNDDKWCDVRCDLFQRVVYCCEV
;
A
#
# COMPACT_ATOMS: atom_id res chain seq x y z
N MET A 1 -25.61 -1.80 -2.10
CA MET A 1 -24.74 -0.79 -1.43
C MET A 1 -24.50 -1.06 0.06
N ALA A 2 -25.43 -1.65 0.82
CA ALA A 2 -25.28 -1.78 2.28
C ALA A 2 -24.10 -2.66 2.77
N PHE A 3 -23.70 -3.73 2.08
CA PHE A 3 -22.72 -4.68 2.65
C PHE A 3 -21.28 -4.15 2.80
N CYS A 4 -20.77 -3.37 1.84
CA CYS A 4 -19.42 -2.80 1.96
C CYS A 4 -19.32 -1.80 3.11
N ASN A 5 -20.40 -1.06 3.41
CA ASN A 5 -20.41 -0.10 4.52
C ASN A 5 -20.26 -0.77 5.89
N HIS A 6 -20.77 -1.99 6.06
CA HIS A 6 -20.66 -2.74 7.32
C HIS A 6 -19.34 -3.52 7.45
N ASN A 7 -18.65 -3.79 6.34
CA ASN A 7 -17.34 -4.43 6.34
C ASN A 7 -16.22 -3.39 6.16
N LYS A 8 -15.57 -2.99 7.26
CA LYS A 8 -14.49 -1.98 7.23
C LYS A 8 -13.28 -2.37 6.37
N GLN A 9 -13.09 -3.66 6.07
CA GLN A 9 -12.01 -4.13 5.20
C GLN A 9 -12.40 -4.09 3.71
N CYS A 10 -13.68 -3.86 3.38
CA CYS A 10 -14.11 -3.68 2.00
C CYS A 10 -13.67 -2.30 1.49
N LEU A 11 -12.82 -2.30 0.46
CA LEU A 11 -12.33 -1.10 -0.22
C LEU A 11 -13.04 -0.83 -1.54
N SER A 12 -13.55 -1.88 -2.17
CA SER A 12 -14.29 -1.73 -3.41
C SER A 12 -15.23 -2.90 -3.66
N PHE A 13 -16.14 -2.74 -4.62
CA PHE A 13 -17.02 -3.80 -5.04
C PHE A 13 -17.44 -3.65 -6.51
N PHE A 14 -17.74 -4.78 -7.15
CA PHE A 14 -18.43 -4.80 -8.43
C PHE A 14 -19.90 -5.15 -8.22
N TYR A 15 -20.77 -4.42 -8.89
CA TYR A 15 -22.21 -4.67 -8.86
C TYR A 15 -22.76 -4.88 -10.27
N ASN A 16 -23.49 -5.97 -10.45
CA ASN A 16 -24.25 -6.24 -11.67
C ASN A 16 -25.74 -6.09 -11.37
N GLN A 17 -26.36 -5.13 -12.03
CA GLN A 17 -27.77 -4.78 -11.79
C GLN A 17 -28.73 -5.84 -12.31
N GLU A 18 -28.44 -6.43 -13.48
CA GLU A 18 -29.29 -7.45 -14.11
C GLU A 18 -29.27 -8.74 -13.30
N LEU A 19 -28.08 -9.18 -12.87
CA LEU A 19 -27.91 -10.39 -12.06
C LEU A 19 -28.23 -10.18 -10.58
N ARG A 20 -28.40 -8.92 -10.14
CA ARG A 20 -28.49 -8.53 -8.72
C ARG A 20 -27.35 -9.09 -7.86
N LYS A 21 -26.14 -9.20 -8.44
CA LYS A 21 -24.96 -9.75 -7.77
C LYS A 21 -23.99 -8.64 -7.37
N CYS A 22 -23.32 -8.85 -6.23
CA CYS A 22 -22.28 -7.97 -5.72
C CYS A 22 -21.06 -8.82 -5.33
N VAL A 23 -19.87 -8.39 -5.75
CA VAL A 23 -18.58 -9.01 -5.38
C VAL A 23 -17.77 -7.97 -4.63
N LEU A 24 -17.46 -8.25 -3.37
CA LEU A 24 -16.73 -7.34 -2.49
C LEU A 24 -15.22 -7.63 -2.57
N HIS A 25 -14.40 -6.59 -2.53
CA HIS A 25 -12.95 -6.72 -2.54
C HIS A 25 -12.30 -5.89 -1.44
N ARG A 26 -11.20 -6.43 -0.89
CA ARG A 26 -10.32 -5.76 0.07
C ARG A 26 -9.20 -4.96 -0.61
N LYS A 27 -9.27 -4.79 -1.92
CA LYS A 27 -8.30 -4.05 -2.74
C LYS A 27 -8.99 -2.99 -3.58
N LEU A 28 -8.20 -2.05 -4.08
CA LEU A 28 -8.64 -1.07 -5.07
C LEU A 28 -8.20 -1.52 -6.46
N PHE A 29 -9.05 -1.24 -7.45
CA PHE A 29 -8.74 -1.50 -8.85
C PHE A 29 -8.54 -0.16 -9.53
N TYR A 30 -7.31 0.35 -9.47
CA TYR A 30 -6.93 1.67 -10.01
C TYR A 30 -7.02 1.78 -11.54
N SER A 31 -7.37 0.69 -12.23
CA SER A 31 -7.81 0.73 -13.63
C SER A 31 -9.03 -0.19 -13.81
N SER A 32 -9.92 0.18 -14.73
CA SER A 32 -11.02 -0.67 -15.19
C SER A 32 -10.55 -1.98 -15.83
N PHE A 33 -9.24 -2.18 -16.00
CA PHE A 33 -8.66 -3.37 -16.64
C PHE A 33 -8.08 -4.38 -15.64
N ALA A 34 -8.08 -4.09 -14.33
CA ALA A 34 -7.42 -4.92 -13.33
C ALA A 34 -8.34 -6.01 -12.71
N ALA A 35 -9.65 -5.99 -12.98
CA ALA A 35 -10.60 -6.94 -12.43
C ALA A 35 -11.16 -7.85 -13.53
N PRO A 36 -11.18 -9.19 -13.36
CA PRO A 36 -11.85 -10.10 -14.29
C PRO A 36 -13.33 -9.74 -14.55
N GLU A 37 -14.00 -9.18 -13.55
CA GLU A 37 -15.42 -8.84 -13.58
C GLU A 37 -15.74 -7.66 -14.52
N THR A 38 -14.82 -6.72 -14.76
CA THR A 38 -15.07 -5.56 -15.65
C THR A 38 -15.09 -5.94 -17.13
N PHE A 39 -14.52 -7.09 -17.49
CA PHE A 39 -14.58 -7.62 -18.86
C PHE A 39 -15.93 -8.26 -19.18
N GLN A 40 -16.82 -8.41 -18.19
CA GLN A 40 -18.15 -8.97 -18.36
C GLN A 40 -19.20 -7.86 -18.47
N GLN A 41 -20.15 -8.03 -19.40
CA GLN A 41 -21.21 -7.06 -19.63
C GLN A 41 -22.10 -6.87 -18.38
N GLY A 42 -22.46 -5.62 -18.08
CA GLY A 42 -23.40 -5.27 -17.01
C GLY A 42 -22.78 -5.07 -15.62
N TRP A 43 -21.47 -5.29 -15.44
CA TRP A 43 -20.77 -5.04 -14.18
C TRP A 43 -20.27 -3.59 -14.08
N LYS A 44 -20.50 -2.96 -12.92
CA LYS A 44 -20.03 -1.61 -12.59
C LYS A 44 -19.13 -1.63 -11.36
N TYR A 45 -18.07 -0.83 -11.38
CA TYR A 45 -17.13 -0.67 -10.27
C TYR A 45 -17.55 0.45 -9.32
N TYR A 46 -17.38 0.22 -8.03
CA TYR A 46 -17.57 1.21 -6.97
C TYR A 46 -16.43 1.08 -5.96
N SER A 47 -15.93 2.20 -5.46
CA SER A 47 -14.87 2.22 -4.46
C SER A 47 -15.26 3.06 -3.24
N THR A 48 -14.56 2.86 -2.13
CA THR A 48 -14.67 3.76 -0.97
C THR A 48 -14.00 5.13 -1.20
N GLN A 49 -13.37 5.36 -2.36
CA GLN A 49 -12.84 6.68 -2.75
C GLN A 49 -13.97 7.66 -3.10
N ASP A 50 -15.11 7.15 -3.58
CA ASP A 50 -16.14 7.94 -4.28
C ASP A 50 -17.12 8.70 -3.37
N GLY A 51 -16.81 8.96 -2.10
CA GLY A 51 -17.78 9.68 -1.27
C GLY A 51 -17.50 9.88 0.21
N THR A 52 -16.28 10.19 0.63
CA THR A 52 -16.06 10.62 2.02
C THR A 52 -15.25 11.92 2.09
N GLU A 53 -15.77 12.91 2.80
CA GLU A 53 -15.09 14.17 3.18
C GLU A 53 -13.87 13.91 4.11
N THR A 54 -13.58 12.66 4.42
CA THR A 54 -12.61 12.22 5.43
C THR A 54 -11.15 12.39 5.00
N CYS A 55 -10.84 12.19 3.71
CA CYS A 55 -9.47 12.30 3.21
C CYS A 55 -9.32 13.47 2.23
N SER A 56 -8.12 14.05 2.21
CA SER A 56 -7.75 15.07 1.22
C SER A 56 -7.86 14.53 -0.22
N TYR A 57 -8.09 15.42 -1.19
CA TYR A 57 -8.26 15.04 -2.60
C TYR A 57 -7.12 14.13 -3.09
N GLY A 58 -7.50 12.97 -3.65
CA GLY A 58 -6.58 11.96 -4.18
C GLY A 58 -6.04 10.96 -3.14
N TYR A 59 -6.42 11.06 -1.87
CA TYR A 59 -6.20 10.03 -0.86
C TYR A 59 -7.43 9.13 -0.68
N THR A 60 -7.20 7.87 -0.37
CA THR A 60 -8.22 6.87 -0.05
C THR A 60 -8.26 6.66 1.46
N HIS A 61 -9.44 6.68 2.07
CA HIS A 61 -9.61 6.27 3.46
C HIS A 61 -9.60 4.73 3.58
N TYR A 62 -8.62 4.20 4.32
CA TYR A 62 -8.61 2.80 4.74
C TYR A 62 -9.34 2.65 6.08
N ARG A 63 -10.64 2.36 6.01
CA ARG A 63 -11.56 2.33 7.18
C ARG A 63 -11.21 1.32 8.27
N TYR A 64 -10.44 0.28 7.98
CA TYR A 64 -10.12 -0.74 8.99
C TYR A 64 -9.07 -0.26 9.99
N LEU A 65 -8.00 0.40 9.52
CA LEU A 65 -6.97 1.01 10.37
C LEU A 65 -7.11 2.53 10.49
N GLU A 66 -8.16 3.11 9.91
CA GLU A 66 -8.55 4.52 10.03
C GLU A 66 -7.45 5.52 9.64
N PHE A 67 -6.82 5.32 8.47
CA PHE A 67 -5.83 6.27 7.91
C PHE A 67 -6.09 6.55 6.43
N CYS A 68 -5.51 7.64 5.92
CA CYS A 68 -5.64 8.03 4.53
C CYS A 68 -4.36 7.65 3.78
N PHE A 69 -4.49 7.05 2.60
CA PHE A 69 -3.34 6.64 1.80
C PHE A 69 -3.45 6.98 0.33
N ARG A 70 -2.29 7.07 -0.33
CA ARG A 70 -2.19 7.29 -1.77
C ARG A 70 -1.04 6.49 -2.35
N LEU A 71 -1.34 5.68 -3.35
CA LEU A 71 -0.32 4.96 -4.11
C LEU A 71 0.39 5.88 -5.11
N ARG A 72 1.69 5.65 -5.23
CA ARG A 72 2.59 6.33 -6.15
C ARG A 72 3.41 5.31 -6.91
N TYR A 73 3.75 5.63 -8.15
CA TYR A 73 4.50 4.77 -9.06
C TYR A 73 5.51 5.63 -9.81
N GLY A 74 6.72 5.11 -10.05
CA GLY A 74 7.71 5.82 -10.86
C GLY A 74 9.15 5.34 -10.61
N TYR A 75 10.10 6.00 -11.28
CA TYR A 75 11.53 5.79 -11.03
C TYR A 75 11.98 6.69 -9.88
N THR A 76 12.37 6.09 -8.75
CA THR A 76 12.89 6.80 -7.57
C THR A 76 13.68 5.82 -6.68
N ASN A 77 14.34 6.36 -5.67
CA ASN A 77 14.90 5.61 -4.54
C ASN A 77 14.13 5.90 -3.23
N LEU A 78 14.56 5.35 -2.10
CA LEU A 78 13.88 5.53 -0.80
C LEU A 78 13.82 7.00 -0.40
N VAL A 79 14.93 7.71 -0.55
CA VAL A 79 15.04 9.14 -0.20
C VAL A 79 14.02 9.97 -1.00
N GLY A 80 13.94 9.75 -2.32
CA GLY A 80 12.98 10.41 -3.19
C GLY A 80 11.53 10.06 -2.87
N ALA A 81 11.24 8.79 -2.53
CA ALA A 81 9.89 8.37 -2.12
C ALA A 81 9.45 9.05 -0.81
N LYS A 82 10.33 9.11 0.20
CA LYS A 82 10.12 9.84 1.45
C LYS A 82 9.83 11.33 1.17
N ALA A 83 10.67 11.98 0.37
CA ALA A 83 10.51 13.38 0.01
C ALA A 83 9.19 13.66 -0.74
N SER A 84 8.82 12.78 -1.67
CA SER A 84 7.56 12.85 -2.42
C SER A 84 6.35 12.83 -1.48
N CYS A 85 6.29 11.89 -0.52
CA CYS A 85 5.20 11.85 0.44
C CYS A 85 5.18 13.07 1.38
N MET A 86 6.36 13.55 1.81
CA MET A 86 6.48 14.74 2.66
C MET A 86 6.03 16.03 1.96
N SER A 87 6.24 16.15 0.64
CA SER A 87 5.87 17.34 -0.13
C SER A 87 4.36 17.66 -0.11
N VAL A 88 3.52 16.67 0.24
CA VAL A 88 2.07 16.78 0.34
C VAL A 88 1.57 16.60 1.78
N GLY A 89 2.44 16.76 2.77
CA GLY A 89 2.10 16.69 4.19
C GLY A 89 1.99 15.27 4.77
N GLY A 90 2.35 14.24 4.01
CA GLY A 90 2.35 12.85 4.47
C GLY A 90 3.73 12.27 4.72
N HIS A 91 3.77 10.95 4.82
CA HIS A 91 5.01 10.19 4.98
C HIS A 91 4.93 8.87 4.21
N LEU A 92 6.10 8.29 3.94
CA LEU A 92 6.18 6.96 3.37
C LEU A 92 5.62 5.97 4.41
N SER A 93 4.77 5.05 3.97
CA SER A 93 4.09 4.10 4.85
C SER A 93 5.09 3.18 5.53
N ALA A 94 5.03 3.11 6.87
CA ALA A 94 5.73 2.13 7.68
C ALA A 94 4.81 0.93 7.95
N ILE A 95 5.38 -0.27 8.01
CA ILE A 95 4.64 -1.47 8.40
C ILE A 95 4.98 -1.81 9.84
N ASN A 96 4.05 -1.53 10.75
CA ASN A 96 4.24 -1.68 12.20
C ASN A 96 3.31 -2.72 12.84
N SER A 97 2.50 -3.42 12.04
CA SER A 97 1.62 -4.49 12.50
C SER A 97 1.30 -5.48 11.37
N THR A 98 0.78 -6.65 11.74
CA THR A 98 0.28 -7.66 10.79
C THR A 98 -0.84 -7.09 9.92
N GLU A 99 -1.74 -6.30 10.48
CA GLU A 99 -2.85 -5.68 9.74
C GLU A 99 -2.33 -4.67 8.70
N LYS A 100 -1.23 -3.97 9.00
CA LYS A 100 -0.59 -3.04 8.06
C LYS A 100 0.16 -3.79 6.96
N GLN A 101 0.78 -4.93 7.28
CA GLN A 101 1.38 -5.83 6.31
C GLN A 101 0.32 -6.36 5.36
N ASP A 102 -0.78 -6.92 5.90
CA ASP A 102 -1.93 -7.38 5.12
C ASP A 102 -2.44 -6.25 4.23
N PHE A 103 -2.65 -5.05 4.77
CA PHE A 103 -3.06 -3.91 3.96
C PHE A 103 -2.14 -3.67 2.76
N MET A 104 -0.82 -3.63 2.97
CA MET A 104 0.16 -3.42 1.91
C MET A 104 0.11 -4.54 0.86
N GLU A 105 0.06 -5.80 1.28
CA GLU A 105 -0.09 -6.95 0.38
C GLU A 105 -1.35 -6.83 -0.49
N HIS A 106 -2.49 -6.47 0.12
CA HIS A 106 -3.77 -6.38 -0.57
C HIS A 106 -3.82 -5.23 -1.58
N ILE A 107 -3.32 -4.04 -1.22
CA ILE A 107 -3.35 -2.88 -2.12
C ILE A 107 -2.26 -2.93 -3.19
N MET A 108 -1.16 -3.63 -2.94
CA MET A 108 -0.03 -3.75 -3.86
C MET A 108 -0.09 -5.03 -4.71
N GLY A 109 -0.88 -6.04 -4.33
CA GLY A 109 -0.97 -7.40 -4.88
C GLY A 109 -1.45 -7.56 -6.34
N GLY A 110 -1.25 -6.55 -7.18
CA GLY A 110 -1.39 -6.63 -8.64
C GLY A 110 -0.14 -6.22 -9.40
N ARG A 111 1.01 -6.05 -8.71
CA ARG A 111 2.27 -5.40 -9.10
C ARG A 111 2.64 -5.51 -10.61
N PRO A 112 2.23 -4.56 -11.47
CA PRO A 112 2.80 -4.43 -12.80
C PRO A 112 4.10 -3.62 -12.78
N TYR A 113 4.46 -3.02 -11.63
CA TYR A 113 5.32 -1.84 -11.58
C TYR A 113 6.60 -1.94 -10.73
N GLY A 114 6.95 -3.09 -10.14
CA GLY A 114 8.23 -3.30 -9.44
C GLY A 114 8.11 -3.51 -7.92
N PRO A 115 9.22 -3.47 -7.16
CA PRO A 115 9.22 -3.60 -5.70
C PRO A 115 8.51 -2.43 -5.02
N VAL A 116 8.08 -2.65 -3.77
CA VAL A 116 7.36 -1.65 -2.97
C VAL A 116 8.29 -1.07 -1.93
N LEU A 117 8.54 0.23 -1.94
CA LEU A 117 9.31 0.89 -0.89
C LEU A 117 8.44 1.12 0.35
N ILE A 118 8.99 0.84 1.53
CA ILE A 118 8.35 1.07 2.83
C ILE A 118 9.29 1.86 3.73
N ASP A 119 8.76 2.59 4.71
CA ASP A 119 9.60 3.27 5.69
C ASP A 119 10.21 2.29 6.69
N GLY A 120 11.40 2.64 7.16
CA GLY A 120 12.29 1.76 7.92
C GLY A 120 13.72 1.92 7.44
N GLU A 121 14.60 2.34 8.35
CA GLU A 121 16.02 2.52 8.06
C GLU A 121 16.89 2.00 9.20
N LYS A 122 17.95 1.28 8.86
CA LYS A 122 18.94 0.77 9.80
C LYS A 122 19.86 1.91 10.24
N GLN A 123 19.87 2.16 11.53
CA GLN A 123 20.65 3.20 12.19
C GLN A 123 21.88 2.59 12.89
N GLN A 124 22.62 3.44 13.62
CA GLN A 124 23.72 3.00 14.48
C GLN A 124 23.27 1.87 15.42
N HIS A 125 24.21 1.00 15.81
CA HIS A 125 23.95 -0.19 16.65
C HIS A 125 23.07 -1.29 16.01
N ASN A 126 22.93 -1.30 14.67
CA ASN A 126 22.14 -2.30 13.93
C ASN A 126 20.64 -2.28 14.25
N GLU A 127 20.11 -1.13 14.68
CA GLU A 127 18.69 -0.98 15.01
C GLU A 127 17.91 -0.43 13.81
N TRP A 128 16.77 -1.05 13.49
CA TRP A 128 15.85 -0.53 12.49
C TRP A 128 14.87 0.46 13.11
N ARG A 129 14.74 1.64 12.51
CA ARG A 129 13.93 2.75 13.02
C ARG A 129 13.02 3.35 11.95
N GLN A 130 11.87 3.86 12.37
CA GLN A 130 10.95 4.63 11.55
C GLN A 130 11.42 6.07 11.40
N LYS A 131 10.79 6.86 10.52
CA LYS A 131 11.09 8.29 10.33
C LYS A 131 11.08 9.11 11.63
N ASP A 132 10.19 8.80 12.57
CA ASP A 132 10.10 9.52 13.85
C ASP A 132 11.20 9.14 14.86
N GLY A 133 12.11 8.23 14.46
CA GLY A 133 13.20 7.72 15.29
C GLY A 133 12.79 6.58 16.22
N SER A 134 11.52 6.18 16.27
CA SER A 134 11.07 5.02 17.05
C SER A 134 11.62 3.72 16.48
N LEU A 135 11.84 2.73 17.35
CA LEU A 135 12.27 1.39 16.94
C LEU A 135 11.16 0.69 16.16
N LEU A 136 11.52 -0.05 15.11
CA LEU A 136 10.62 -1.03 14.53
C LEU A 136 10.41 -2.17 15.52
N THR A 137 9.14 -2.47 15.79
CA THR A 137 8.73 -3.57 16.68
C THR A 137 8.10 -4.73 15.93
N TYR A 138 7.83 -4.54 14.64
CA TYR A 138 7.28 -5.54 13.74
C TYR A 138 8.26 -5.79 12.61
N PHE A 139 8.39 -7.05 12.20
CA PHE A 139 9.29 -7.48 11.14
C PHE A 139 8.64 -8.58 10.33
N ASN A 140 8.77 -8.52 9.00
CA ASN A 140 8.32 -9.57 8.09
C ASN A 140 9.38 -9.83 7.01
N TRP A 141 10.61 -10.09 7.43
CA TRP A 141 11.73 -10.38 6.54
C TRP A 141 11.47 -11.61 5.66
N TYR A 142 11.92 -11.53 4.42
CA TYR A 142 12.05 -12.70 3.54
C TYR A 142 13.09 -13.65 4.14
N PRO A 143 13.03 -14.97 3.88
CA PRO A 143 14.09 -15.87 4.32
C PRO A 143 15.48 -15.34 3.93
N ASP A 144 16.41 -15.42 4.88
CA ASP A 144 17.79 -14.93 4.78
C ASP A 144 17.97 -13.40 4.76
N GLU A 145 16.90 -12.63 5.00
CA GLU A 145 16.94 -11.17 5.18
C GLU A 145 16.88 -10.77 6.67
N PRO A 146 17.42 -9.61 7.06
CA PRO A 146 18.29 -8.76 6.24
C PRO A 146 19.68 -9.39 6.04
N ASN A 147 20.21 -9.31 4.83
CA ASN A 147 21.48 -9.90 4.42
C ASN A 147 22.66 -8.91 4.47
N GLY A 148 22.40 -7.60 4.68
CA GLY A 148 23.41 -6.56 4.76
C GLY A 148 23.70 -5.82 3.46
N ASP A 149 22.89 -6.01 2.41
CA ASP A 149 22.97 -5.30 1.13
C ASP A 149 22.53 -3.83 1.23
N GLY A 150 21.95 -3.40 2.37
CA GLY A 150 21.80 -1.99 2.67
C GLY A 150 21.17 -1.67 4.01
N ASN A 151 20.62 -0.46 4.09
CA ASN A 151 20.07 0.09 5.33
C ASN A 151 18.61 0.49 5.17
N CYS A 152 17.97 0.21 4.03
CA CYS A 152 16.61 0.64 3.73
C CYS A 152 15.74 -0.56 3.36
N ILE A 153 14.44 -0.47 3.59
CA ILE A 153 13.54 -1.63 3.44
C ILE A 153 12.67 -1.48 2.19
N GLN A 154 12.47 -2.59 1.48
CA GLN A 154 11.42 -2.72 0.47
C GLN A 154 10.74 -4.10 0.58
N LEU A 155 9.56 -4.24 -0.02
CA LEU A 155 8.94 -5.55 -0.22
C LEU A 155 9.53 -6.22 -1.47
N CYS A 156 10.21 -7.34 -1.24
CA CYS A 156 10.79 -8.24 -2.23
C CYS A 156 9.79 -9.35 -2.62
N ASN A 157 10.20 -10.62 -2.52
CA ASN A 157 9.43 -11.80 -2.90
C ASN A 157 8.41 -12.15 -1.81
N ASP A 158 7.30 -12.77 -2.21
CA ASP A 158 6.20 -13.18 -1.33
C ASP A 158 5.69 -12.04 -0.43
N ASP A 159 5.79 -10.81 -0.94
CA ASP A 159 5.48 -9.56 -0.24
C ASP A 159 6.21 -9.36 1.11
N LYS A 160 7.30 -10.10 1.35
CA LYS A 160 8.16 -9.97 2.52
C LYS A 160 9.30 -8.98 2.30
N TRP A 161 9.97 -8.61 3.38
CA TRP A 161 10.92 -7.50 3.41
C TRP A 161 12.33 -7.95 3.08
N CYS A 162 13.11 -7.07 2.47
CA CYS A 162 14.54 -7.23 2.23
C CYS A 162 15.25 -5.91 2.48
N ASP A 163 16.53 -5.95 2.87
CA ASP A 163 17.33 -4.73 2.95
C ASP A 163 17.97 -4.39 1.60
N VAL A 164 17.93 -3.10 1.28
CA VAL A 164 18.45 -2.55 0.03
C VAL A 164 19.19 -1.25 0.30
N ARG A 165 20.06 -0.89 -0.64
CA ARG A 165 20.70 0.42 -0.63
C ARG A 165 19.64 1.53 -0.72
N CYS A 166 19.75 2.51 0.17
CA CYS A 166 18.81 3.63 0.23
C CYS A 166 18.80 4.51 -1.04
N ASP A 167 19.91 4.50 -1.78
CA ASP A 167 20.10 5.25 -3.02
C ASP A 167 19.72 4.46 -4.27
N LEU A 168 19.27 3.21 -4.14
CA LEU A 168 18.89 2.34 -5.25
C LEU A 168 17.76 2.98 -6.07
N PHE A 169 18.13 3.54 -7.22
CA PHE A 169 17.20 4.21 -8.13
C PHE A 169 16.63 3.20 -9.12
N GLN A 170 15.35 2.89 -8.97
CA GLN A 170 14.67 1.88 -9.78
C GLN A 170 13.20 2.23 -9.95
N ARG A 171 12.50 1.48 -10.80
CA ARG A 171 11.04 1.60 -10.93
C ARG A 171 10.38 0.94 -9.72
N VAL A 172 9.63 1.71 -8.95
CA VAL A 172 9.04 1.28 -7.68
C VAL A 172 7.57 1.68 -7.58
N VAL A 173 6.91 1.02 -6.63
CA VAL A 173 5.64 1.45 -6.06
C VAL A 173 5.88 1.90 -4.62
N TYR A 174 5.12 2.87 -4.14
CA TYR A 174 5.16 3.24 -2.72
C TYR A 174 3.82 3.84 -2.27
N CYS A 175 3.55 3.72 -0.98
CA CYS A 175 2.35 4.23 -0.35
C CYS A 175 2.69 5.46 0.49
N CYS A 176 2.06 6.59 0.19
CA CYS A 176 2.08 7.75 1.07
C CYS A 176 0.87 7.71 1.99
N GLU A 177 1.05 7.99 3.28
CA GLU A 177 -0.04 8.06 4.24
C GLU A 177 -0.03 9.36 5.06
N VAL A 178 -1.24 9.72 5.53
CA VAL A 178 -1.55 10.87 6.38
C VAL A 178 -2.56 10.47 7.45
#